data_AF-A0A2V8K601-F1
#
_entry.id   AF-A0A2V8K601-F1
#
_cell.length_a   1.000
_cell.length_b   1.000
_cell.length_c   1.000
_cell.angle_alpha   90.00
_cell.angle_beta   90.00
_cell.angle_gamma   90.00
#
_symmetry.space_group_name_H-M   'P 1'
#
loop_
_entity.id
_entity.type
_entity.pdbx_description
1 polymer ?
#
loop_
_entity_poly.entity_id
_entity_poly.type
_entity_poly.pdbx_seq_one_letter_code
_entity_poly.pdbx_strand_id
1 'polypeptide(L)'
;MIASTLKGKILVFAVFFVGIAAGVLVADVYQSRVTGTREDVTTRDRAQRAQRDVSKFDDYLGLNEQQRQQVNKILEETRNEFQALRKETQPRFQAIQEESRVKIRALLTNEQRQKYDEFRRARDQRRKNRDRDSDHDRQRPD
;
A
#
# COMPACT_ATOMS: atom_id res chain seq x y z
N MET A 1 35.58 19.00 -16.25
CA MET A 1 35.15 18.33 -15.00
C MET A 1 33.67 18.59 -14.65
N ILE A 2 32.74 18.59 -15.63
CA ILE A 2 31.31 18.90 -15.38
C ILE A 2 30.43 17.62 -15.34
N ALA A 3 30.87 16.52 -15.97
CA ALA A 3 30.12 15.26 -16.07
C ALA A 3 30.07 14.40 -14.79
N SER A 4 30.96 14.62 -13.82
CA SER A 4 30.98 13.89 -12.54
C SER A 4 29.95 14.40 -11.54
N THR A 5 29.57 15.69 -11.63
CA THR A 5 28.59 16.29 -10.71
C THR A 5 27.17 15.79 -10.97
N LEU A 6 26.84 15.46 -12.22
CA LEU A 6 25.53 14.90 -12.60
C LEU A 6 25.36 13.47 -12.11
N LYS A 7 26.41 12.64 -12.23
CA LYS A 7 26.44 11.27 -11.70
C LYS A 7 26.35 11.26 -10.17
N GLY A 8 27.07 12.17 -9.50
CA GLY A 8 26.99 12.35 -8.05
C GLY A 8 25.59 12.76 -7.58
N LYS A 9 24.94 13.70 -8.29
CA LYS A 9 23.55 14.12 -7.98
C LYS A 9 22.55 12.97 -8.14
N ILE A 10 22.66 12.18 -9.22
CA ILE A 10 21.79 11.02 -9.43
C ILE A 10 21.95 10.00 -8.31
N LEU A 11 23.18 9.75 -7.86
CA LEU A 11 23.47 8.81 -6.77
C LEU A 11 22.88 9.30 -5.43
N VAL A 12 22.98 10.60 -5.15
CA VAL A 12 22.36 11.22 -3.97
C VAL A 12 20.83 11.12 -4.04
N PHE A 13 20.22 11.39 -5.20
CA PHE A 13 18.79 11.21 -5.39
C PHE A 13 18.35 9.75 -5.21
N ALA A 14 19.09 8.79 -5.76
CA ALA A 14 18.79 7.37 -5.60
C ALA A 14 18.83 6.93 -4.13
N VAL A 15 19.86 7.34 -3.38
CA VAL A 15 19.98 7.05 -1.94
C VAL A 15 18.86 7.74 -1.15
N PHE A 16 18.49 8.96 -1.52
CA PHE A 16 17.38 9.69 -0.91
C PHE A 16 16.02 9.00 -1.15
N PHE A 17 15.75 8.50 -2.35
CA PHE A 17 14.53 7.75 -2.66
C PHE A 17 14.48 6.40 -1.94
N VAL A 18 15.61 5.71 -1.81
CA VAL A 18 15.70 4.47 -1.01
C VAL A 18 15.46 4.78 0.48
N GLY A 19 15.99 5.90 0.99
CA GLY A 19 15.72 6.38 2.35
C GLY A 19 14.25 6.75 2.58
N ILE A 20 13.58 7.40 1.63
CA ILE A 20 12.14 7.71 1.69
C ILE A 20 11.31 6.44 1.63
N ALA A 21 11.62 5.51 0.72
CA ALA A 21 10.90 4.25 0.61
C ALA A 21 11.00 3.44 1.92
N ALA A 22 12.20 3.40 2.51
CA ALA A 22 12.40 2.79 3.83
C ALA A 22 11.64 3.54 4.94
N GLY A 23 11.64 4.88 4.93
CA GLY A 23 10.90 5.71 5.89
C GLY A 23 9.39 5.52 5.81
N VAL A 24 8.82 5.41 4.61
CA VAL A 24 7.39 5.12 4.38
C VAL A 24 7.01 3.75 4.93
N LEU A 25 7.86 2.73 4.74
CA LEU A 25 7.65 1.39 5.30
C LEU A 25 7.69 1.40 6.84
N VAL A 26 8.59 2.17 7.45
CA VAL A 26 8.68 2.30 8.91
C VAL A 26 7.50 3.10 9.48
N ALA A 27 7.04 4.15 8.78
CA ALA A 27 5.90 4.95 9.19
C ALA A 27 4.58 4.15 9.14
N ASP A 28 4.36 3.31 8.12
CA ASP A 28 3.18 2.45 8.02
C ASP A 28 3.13 1.39 9.15
N VAL A 29 4.30 0.90 9.59
CA VAL A 29 4.42 -0.01 10.74
C VAL A 29 4.23 0.72 12.07
N TYR A 30 4.65 1.98 12.21
CA TYR A 30 4.45 2.78 13.43
C TYR A 30 3.00 3.23 13.61
N GLN A 31 2.38 3.73 12.53
CA GLN A 31 0.98 4.21 12.57
C GLN A 31 -0.02 3.06 12.79
N SER A 32 0.26 1.88 12.24
CA SER A 32 -0.57 0.69 12.46
C SER A 32 -0.50 0.12 13.89
N ARG A 33 0.51 0.50 14.69
CA ARG A 33 0.65 0.05 16.08
C ARG A 33 0.37 1.10 17.16
N VAL A 34 0.48 2.40 16.87
CA VAL A 34 0.44 3.44 17.91
C VAL A 34 -0.83 4.32 17.87
N THR A 35 -1.44 4.57 16.70
CA THR A 35 -2.65 5.40 16.61
C THR A 35 -3.88 4.52 16.37
N GLY A 36 -4.56 4.15 17.45
CA GLY A 36 -5.80 3.37 17.45
C GLY A 36 -7.05 4.09 16.93
N THR A 37 -6.92 5.16 16.14
CA THR A 37 -8.06 5.84 15.51
C THR A 37 -8.34 5.21 14.15
N ARG A 38 -9.28 4.26 14.14
CA ARG A 38 -9.97 3.82 12.92
C ARG A 38 -10.92 4.93 12.47
N GLU A 39 -10.38 5.93 11.80
CA GLU A 39 -11.21 6.69 10.86
C GLU A 39 -11.35 5.87 9.58
N ASP A 40 -12.57 5.84 9.06
CA ASP A 40 -12.97 5.22 7.82
C ASP A 40 -12.37 6.02 6.65
N VAL A 41 -11.06 5.89 6.45
CA VAL A 41 -10.36 6.57 5.36
C VAL A 41 -10.78 5.89 4.07
N THR A 42 -11.69 6.55 3.34
CA THR A 42 -12.14 6.12 2.02
C THR A 42 -10.96 5.96 1.07
N THR A 43 -11.11 5.11 0.06
CA THR A 43 -10.07 4.87 -0.96
C THR A 43 -9.78 6.15 -1.77
N ARG A 44 -10.79 7.03 -1.89
CA ARG A 44 -10.67 8.38 -2.45
C ARG A 44 -9.79 9.28 -1.59
N ASP A 45 -9.95 9.25 -0.27
CA ASP A 45 -9.08 9.99 0.64
C ASP A 45 -7.63 9.53 0.57
N ARG A 46 -7.37 8.24 0.39
CA ARG A 46 -6.01 7.73 0.18
C ARG A 46 -5.40 8.18 -1.14
N ALA A 47 -6.14 8.11 -2.23
CA ALA A 47 -5.67 8.57 -3.55
C ALA A 47 -5.41 10.08 -3.54
N GLN A 48 -6.33 10.86 -2.96
CA GLN A 48 -6.17 12.30 -2.80
C GLN A 48 -5.04 12.67 -1.84
N ARG A 49 -4.83 11.92 -0.75
CA ARG A 49 -3.66 12.10 0.13
C ARG A 49 -2.37 11.80 -0.63
N ALA A 50 -2.28 10.67 -1.33
CA ALA A 50 -1.10 10.34 -2.14
C ALA A 50 -0.81 11.40 -3.21
N GLN A 51 -1.84 11.95 -3.86
CA GLN A 51 -1.69 13.01 -4.85
C GLN A 51 -1.28 14.34 -4.21
N ARG A 52 -1.84 14.68 -3.05
CA ARG A 52 -1.41 15.84 -2.24
C ARG A 52 0.03 15.68 -1.75
N ASP A 53 0.45 14.47 -1.39
CA ASP A 53 1.79 14.19 -0.89
C ASP A 53 2.83 14.28 -2.01
N VAL A 54 2.50 13.81 -3.22
CA VAL A 54 3.33 14.02 -4.43
C VAL A 54 3.41 15.50 -4.79
N SER A 55 2.29 16.23 -4.77
CA SER A 55 2.30 17.68 -5.05
C SER A 55 3.16 18.44 -4.03
N LYS A 56 3.06 18.12 -2.74
CA LYS A 56 3.89 18.72 -1.68
C LYS A 56 5.37 18.38 -1.87
N PHE A 57 5.69 17.18 -2.34
CA PHE A 57 7.05 16.75 -2.63
C PHE A 57 7.64 17.50 -3.83
N ASP A 58 6.87 17.64 -4.91
CA ASP A 58 7.26 18.38 -6.11
C ASP A 58 7.48 19.86 -5.81
N ASP A 59 6.60 20.47 -5.00
CA ASP A 59 6.70 21.86 -4.57
C ASP A 59 7.88 22.08 -3.61
N TYR A 60 8.09 21.16 -2.67
CA TYR A 60 9.23 21.20 -1.73
C TYR A 60 10.58 21.12 -2.45
N LEU A 61 10.68 20.32 -3.51
CA LEU A 61 11.91 20.19 -4.31
C LEU A 61 12.05 21.27 -5.39
N GLY A 62 11.04 22.13 -5.58
CA GLY A 62 11.05 23.17 -6.60
C GLY A 62 11.16 22.60 -8.02
N LEU A 63 10.50 21.46 -8.29
CA LEU A 63 10.59 20.80 -9.58
C LEU A 63 9.93 21.63 -10.68
N ASN A 64 10.62 21.78 -11.81
CA ASN A 64 10.04 22.35 -13.02
C ASN A 64 9.06 21.37 -13.70
N GLU A 65 8.27 21.84 -14.67
CA GLU A 65 7.23 21.03 -15.31
C GLU A 65 7.76 19.74 -15.94
N GLN A 66 8.92 19.80 -16.60
CA GLN A 66 9.53 18.63 -17.24
C GLN A 66 9.95 17.59 -16.18
N GLN A 67 10.51 18.03 -15.05
CA GLN A 67 10.87 17.15 -13.93
C GLN A 67 9.64 16.52 -13.29
N ARG A 68 8.56 17.29 -13.06
CA ARG A 68 7.29 16.78 -12.53
C ARG A 68 6.69 15.69 -13.43
N GLN A 69 6.72 15.89 -14.75
CA GLN A 69 6.25 14.88 -15.70
C GLN A 69 7.07 13.58 -15.59
N GLN A 70 8.39 13.69 -15.48
CA GLN A 70 9.26 12.51 -15.33
C GLN A 70 9.03 11.79 -13.99
N VAL A 71 8.90 12.53 -12.88
CA VAL A 71 8.60 11.95 -11.57
C VAL A 71 7.24 11.24 -11.56
N ASN A 72 6.21 11.87 -12.10
CA ASN A 72 4.88 11.26 -12.20
C ASN A 72 4.91 9.96 -13.02
N LYS A 73 5.64 9.94 -14.14
CA LYS A 73 5.83 8.73 -14.94
C LYS A 73 6.52 7.61 -14.16
N ILE A 74 7.61 7.92 -13.45
CA ILE A 74 8.32 6.94 -12.61
C ILE A 74 7.38 6.37 -11.54
N LEU A 75 6.59 7.21 -10.87
CA LEU A 75 5.65 6.78 -9.84
C LEU A 75 4.54 5.89 -10.42
N GLU A 76 4.05 6.19 -11.61
CA GLU A 76 3.05 5.38 -12.31
C GLU A 76 3.60 4.00 -12.71
N GLU A 77 4.77 3.96 -13.34
CA GLU A 77 5.47 2.71 -13.69
C GLU A 77 5.71 1.85 -12.44
N THR A 78 6.23 2.47 -11.38
CA THR A 78 6.45 1.81 -10.09
C THR A 78 5.15 1.22 -9.52
N ARG A 79 4.04 1.97 -9.57
CA ARG A 79 2.72 1.48 -9.12
C ARG A 79 2.28 0.25 -9.91
N ASN A 80 2.51 0.24 -11.23
CA ASN A 80 2.16 -0.88 -12.10
C ASN A 80 3.00 -2.12 -11.80
N GLU A 81 4.31 -1.95 -11.58
CA GLU A 81 5.20 -3.03 -11.17
C GLU A 81 4.78 -3.67 -9.84
N PHE A 82 4.49 -2.85 -8.82
CA PHE A 82 3.98 -3.35 -7.55
C PHE A 82 2.64 -4.07 -7.68
N GLN A 83 1.73 -3.59 -8.54
CA GLN A 83 0.48 -4.28 -8.80
C GLN A 83 0.69 -5.63 -9.47
N ALA A 84 1.61 -5.73 -10.44
CA ALA A 84 1.96 -6.98 -11.09
C ALA A 84 2.56 -7.98 -10.09
N LEU A 85 3.53 -7.55 -9.28
CA LEU A 85 4.13 -8.36 -8.23
C LEU A 85 3.09 -8.83 -7.22
N ARG A 86 2.16 -7.96 -6.83
CA ARG A 86 1.06 -8.33 -5.94
C ARG A 86 0.18 -9.41 -6.56
N LYS A 87 -0.20 -9.30 -7.84
CA LYS A 87 -1.00 -10.32 -8.53
C LYS A 87 -0.32 -11.68 -8.55
N GLU A 88 1.00 -11.70 -8.74
CA GLU A 88 1.79 -12.94 -8.74
C GLU A 88 1.92 -13.57 -7.35
N THR A 89 2.16 -12.75 -6.33
CA THR A 89 2.46 -13.22 -4.97
C THR A 89 1.21 -13.49 -4.13
N GLN A 90 0.10 -12.80 -4.41
CA GLN A 90 -1.16 -12.90 -3.66
C GLN A 90 -1.68 -14.34 -3.52
N PRO A 91 -1.67 -15.21 -4.56
CA PRO A 91 -2.12 -16.59 -4.43
C PRO A 91 -1.26 -17.40 -3.45
N ARG A 92 0.06 -17.18 -3.45
CA ARG A 92 0.98 -17.86 -2.52
C ARG A 92 0.69 -17.48 -1.08
N PHE A 93 0.48 -16.18 -0.82
CA PHE A 93 0.06 -15.71 0.51
C PHE A 93 -1.28 -16.29 0.95
N GLN A 94 -2.25 -16.40 0.03
CA GLN A 94 -3.55 -17.01 0.32
C GLN A 94 -3.41 -18.49 0.67
N ALA A 95 -2.63 -19.25 -0.09
CA ALA A 95 -2.38 -20.66 0.17
C ALA A 95 -1.78 -20.90 1.58
N ILE A 96 -0.77 -20.12 1.96
CA ILE A 96 -0.16 -20.20 3.31
C ILE A 96 -1.19 -19.88 4.40
N GLN A 97 -2.05 -18.88 4.18
CA GLN A 97 -3.10 -18.54 5.13
C GLN A 97 -4.14 -19.67 5.26
N GLU A 98 -4.58 -20.27 4.16
CA GLU A 98 -5.52 -21.39 4.19
C GLU A 98 -4.92 -22.61 4.89
N GLU A 99 -3.67 -22.95 4.58
CA GLU A 99 -2.96 -24.05 5.25
C GLU A 99 -2.88 -23.83 6.77
N SER A 100 -2.51 -22.61 7.18
CA SER A 100 -2.49 -22.24 8.61
C SER A 100 -3.87 -22.41 9.25
N ARG A 101 -4.95 -22.02 8.55
CA ARG A 101 -6.33 -22.17 9.07
C ARG A 101 -6.71 -23.63 9.26
N VAL A 102 -6.35 -24.51 8.31
CA VAL A 102 -6.61 -25.95 8.42
C VAL A 102 -5.90 -26.52 9.64
N LYS A 103 -4.60 -26.20 9.80
CA LYS A 103 -3.81 -26.65 10.96
C LYS A 103 -4.41 -26.18 12.28
N ILE A 104 -4.79 -24.91 12.38
CA ILE A 104 -5.45 -24.36 13.59
C ILE A 104 -6.77 -25.09 13.84
N ARG A 105 -7.62 -25.26 12.82
CA ARG A 105 -8.94 -25.90 12.95
C ARG A 105 -8.84 -27.36 13.43
N ALA A 106 -7.79 -28.07 13.05
CA ALA A 106 -7.55 -29.45 13.47
C ALA A 106 -7.30 -29.58 14.98
N LEU A 107 -6.77 -28.54 15.62
CA LEU A 107 -6.49 -28.52 17.07
C LEU A 107 -7.71 -28.14 17.92
N LEU A 108 -8.80 -27.67 17.30
CA LEU A 108 -9.97 -27.16 18.00
C LEU A 108 -11.00 -28.26 18.27
N THR A 109 -11.65 -28.18 19.43
CA THR A 109 -12.86 -28.95 19.73
C THR A 109 -14.04 -28.51 18.85
N ASN A 110 -15.11 -29.30 18.81
CA ASN A 110 -16.31 -28.99 18.00
C ASN A 110 -16.90 -27.60 18.31
N GLU A 111 -17.04 -27.25 19.59
CA GLU A 111 -17.59 -25.95 20.00
C GLU A 111 -16.64 -24.79 19.62
N GLN A 112 -15.32 -24.98 19.81
CA GLN A 112 -14.32 -23.98 19.42
C GLN A 112 -14.25 -23.79 17.90
N ARG A 113 -14.45 -24.85 17.10
CA ARG A 113 -14.52 -24.76 15.63
C ARG A 113 -15.65 -23.86 15.16
N GLN A 114 -16.83 -23.94 15.79
CA GLN A 114 -17.97 -23.08 15.46
C GLN A 114 -17.66 -21.61 15.74
N LYS A 115 -17.12 -21.29 16.92
CA LYS A 115 -16.70 -19.91 17.29
C LYS A 115 -15.61 -19.38 16.35
N TYR A 116 -14.67 -20.24 15.95
CA TYR A 116 -13.61 -19.88 15.01
C TYR A 116 -14.17 -19.56 13.61
N ASP A 117 -15.10 -20.36 13.10
CA ASP A 117 -15.71 -20.13 11.78
C ASP A 117 -16.52 -18.84 11.75
N GLU A 118 -17.28 -18.55 12.82
CA GLU A 118 -18.02 -17.31 12.95
C GLU A 118 -17.09 -16.10 12.97
N PHE A 119 -16.02 -16.15 13.77
CA PHE A 119 -15.00 -15.11 13.81
C PHE A 119 -14.40 -14.85 12.41
N ARG A 120 -14.11 -15.91 11.65
CA ARG A 120 -13.56 -15.80 10.30
C ARG A 120 -14.56 -15.21 9.31
N ARG A 121 -15.81 -15.67 9.31
CA ARG A 121 -16.88 -15.12 8.46
C ARG A 121 -17.06 -13.62 8.69
N ALA A 122 -17.08 -13.18 9.94
CA ALA A 122 -17.19 -11.76 10.28
C ALA A 122 -16.00 -10.94 9.75
N ARG A 123 -14.78 -11.49 9.81
CA ARG A 123 -13.57 -10.85 9.27
C ARG A 123 -13.59 -10.77 7.75
N ASP A 124 -14.05 -11.82 7.08
CA ASP A 124 -14.11 -11.86 5.61
C ASP A 124 -15.21 -10.97 5.06
N GLN A 125 -16.36 -10.87 5.73
CA GLN A 125 -17.41 -9.90 5.39
C GLN A 125 -16.90 -8.46 5.50
N ARG A 126 -16.18 -8.13 6.57
CA ARG A 126 -15.57 -6.79 6.72
C ARG A 126 -14.54 -6.48 5.62
N ARG A 127 -13.79 -7.48 5.15
CA ARG A 127 -12.87 -7.32 4.01
C ARG A 127 -13.63 -7.08 2.71
N LYS A 128 -14.63 -7.92 2.41
CA LYS A 128 -15.47 -7.78 1.21
C LYS A 128 -16.19 -6.44 1.14
N ASN A 129 -16.69 -5.93 2.28
CA ASN A 129 -17.35 -4.62 2.31
C ASN A 129 -16.37 -3.50 1.96
N ARG A 130 -15.16 -3.51 2.54
CA ARG A 130 -14.11 -2.51 2.19
C ARG A 130 -13.70 -2.56 0.72
N ASP A 131 -13.61 -3.75 0.15
CA ASP A 131 -13.28 -3.90 -1.27
C ASP A 131 -14.42 -3.38 -2.17
N ARG A 132 -15.69 -3.66 -1.79
CA ARG A 132 -16.88 -3.14 -2.50
C ARG A 132 -17.00 -1.62 -2.43
N ASP A 133 -16.80 -1.03 -1.25
CA ASP A 133 -16.82 0.41 -1.07
C ASP A 133 -15.74 1.09 -1.94
N SER A 134 -14.57 0.44 -2.03
CA SER A 134 -13.48 0.91 -2.88
C SER A 134 -13.78 0.86 -4.38
N ASP A 135 -14.53 -0.13 -4.84
CA ASP A 135 -14.92 -0.24 -6.25
C ASP A 135 -16.10 0.70 -6.58
N HIS A 136 -17.04 0.90 -5.65
CA HIS A 136 -18.12 1.87 -5.82
C HIS A 136 -17.58 3.30 -5.95
N ASP A 137 -16.59 3.68 -5.14
CA ASP A 137 -15.97 5.00 -5.21
C ASP A 137 -15.25 5.27 -6.54
N ARG A 138 -14.76 4.23 -7.22
CA ARG A 138 -14.13 4.36 -8.55
C ARG A 138 -15.12 4.55 -9.70
N GLN A 139 -16.37 4.14 -9.54
CA GLN A 139 -17.38 4.10 -10.62
C GLN A 139 -18.44 5.20 -10.53
N ARG A 140 -18.42 6.05 -9.50
CA ARG A 140 -19.30 7.23 -9.43
C ARG A 140 -18.87 8.27 -10.48
N PRO A 141 -19.74 8.64 -11.44
CA PRO A 141 -19.49 9.77 -12.32
C PRO A 141 -19.60 11.08 -11.53
N ASP A 142 -18.84 12.09 -11.96
CA ASP A 142 -18.80 13.45 -11.38
C ASP A 142 -20.14 14.19 -11.49
#